data_AF-A0A3P7SNH6-F1
#
_entry.id   AF-A0A3P7SNH6-F1
#
_cell.length_a   1.000
_cell.length_b   1.000
_cell.length_c   1.000
_cell.angle_alpha   90.00
_cell.angle_beta   90.00
_cell.angle_gamma   90.00
#
_symmetry.space_group_name_H-M   'P 1'
#
loop_
_entity.id
_entity.type
_entity.pdbx_description
1 polymer ?
#
loop_
_entity_poly.entity_id
_entity_poly.type
_entity_poly.pdbx_seq_one_letter_code
_entity_poly.pdbx_strand_id
1 'polypeptide(L)'
;MRLYFTYFSEAYLQLSEKYHISYIMQTSGTTGKPKEVQVPELAIRFVFNINNIIFICICILFCNFSERFSVTKDDIILFSTALSFDPSVVEMCLAATAGAKLVVIPDSVRNRPSILAEIMFNTHVTIVQFTPSILKILPEYAIQKIFMPNSHIRILIVGGESFPLTFLRKYYCSDSTVKVYNVYGVTEVSCWASCRLVDFKLLRIDIGEPIKNTEFIIDDSNVLLIGGSRMCVVNGKRTNNFFKTFDIVERDNDGKIYWIGRADDQIKINGVRVNLMEVVMAVEKIENIGSLVVAVRDNIITLFVKNPLPNIKELIERHVPSKLHPHVIVEIHEWPVTSHGKIDIDKLYSNFKAQNLCLKKKDVGTVLAKCGIDIVKDKHKTFKSLGMNSFLATEIMLKIEHLLVDRSFPIVNFLLSDSFTVNELLEHLGMNVCSVSFLNEILESEIKAENTLVVTHLDSSSLKWSKDLVQCIDSTPVVSRGVVFIGSHAGHLAALSIENGNIKWLIKLEGRIESTVAVEYGTVVVGTYDYNIYFLAEDSGSVLWSYKTNDIVKCRPLFITDGKCLVGSHDHFVYLLDYKVFFLKLHTIR
;
A
#
# COMPACT_ATOMS: atom_id res chain seq x y z
N MET A 1 21.34 -4.29 -8.55
CA MET A 1 21.86 -5.46 -9.28
C MET A 1 23.11 -5.07 -10.05
N ARG A 2 24.09 -5.98 -10.22
CA ARG A 2 25.05 -5.92 -11.33
C ARG A 2 24.61 -6.96 -12.36
N LEU A 3 24.27 -6.51 -13.57
CA LEU A 3 24.04 -7.37 -14.74
C LEU A 3 25.36 -7.55 -15.45
N TYR A 4 25.77 -8.81 -15.69
CA TYR A 4 26.94 -9.13 -16.48
C TYR A 4 26.48 -9.64 -17.86
N PHE A 5 26.31 -8.71 -18.81
CA PHE A 5 26.08 -9.06 -20.21
C PHE A 5 27.45 -9.31 -20.88
N THR A 6 27.89 -10.56 -20.87
CA THR A 6 29.11 -10.97 -21.60
C THR A 6 28.80 -11.06 -23.09
N TYR A 7 29.46 -10.23 -23.91
CA TYR A 7 29.43 -10.39 -25.36
C TYR A 7 30.41 -11.50 -25.76
N PHE A 8 29.89 -12.66 -26.11
CA PHE A 8 30.70 -13.80 -26.55
C PHE A 8 31.01 -13.69 -28.05
N SER A 9 32.27 -13.46 -28.40
CA SER A 9 32.80 -13.86 -29.70
C SER A 9 33.13 -15.35 -29.70
N GLU A 10 33.18 -15.99 -30.88
CA GLU A 10 33.44 -17.45 -31.00
C GLU A 10 34.75 -17.89 -30.30
N ALA A 11 35.73 -16.99 -30.23
CA ALA A 11 37.02 -17.23 -29.57
C ALA A 11 36.94 -17.40 -28.04
N TYR A 12 35.85 -16.99 -27.38
CA TYR A 12 35.75 -17.02 -25.91
C TYR A 12 35.29 -18.37 -25.32
N LEU A 13 34.93 -19.35 -26.17
CA LEU A 13 34.30 -20.63 -25.80
C LEU A 13 35.24 -21.67 -25.14
N GLN A 14 36.44 -21.28 -24.68
CA GLN A 14 37.47 -22.20 -24.18
C GLN A 14 37.86 -22.04 -22.69
N LEU A 15 37.17 -21.18 -21.92
CA LEU A 15 37.65 -20.75 -20.59
C LEU A 15 37.00 -21.43 -19.36
N SER A 16 37.61 -22.56 -18.97
CA SER A 16 37.60 -23.15 -17.60
C SER A 16 36.34 -23.86 -17.08
N GLU A 17 36.55 -24.77 -16.12
CA GLU A 17 35.51 -25.58 -15.45
C GLU A 17 34.69 -24.83 -14.38
N LYS A 18 34.84 -23.51 -14.26
CA LYS A 18 34.12 -22.70 -13.26
C LYS A 18 32.80 -22.21 -13.85
N TYR A 19 31.70 -22.48 -13.14
CA TYR A 19 30.40 -21.87 -13.45
C TYR A 19 30.52 -20.35 -13.50
N HIS A 20 30.11 -19.75 -14.62
CA HIS A 20 29.97 -18.30 -14.73
C HIS A 20 28.71 -17.86 -13.96
N ILE A 21 28.66 -16.59 -13.55
CA ILE A 21 27.53 -15.98 -12.84
C ILE A 21 26.97 -14.88 -13.73
N SER A 22 25.69 -14.98 -14.13
CA SER A 22 25.06 -13.99 -15.01
C SER A 22 24.62 -12.74 -14.23
N TYR A 23 24.01 -12.95 -13.06
CA TYR A 23 23.61 -11.85 -12.18
C TYR A 23 23.64 -12.25 -10.70
N ILE A 24 23.72 -11.23 -9.85
CA ILE A 24 23.71 -11.36 -8.39
C ILE A 24 22.59 -10.47 -7.84
N MET A 25 21.75 -11.06 -6.98
CA MET A 25 20.70 -10.36 -6.22
C MET A 25 20.92 -10.49 -4.72
N GLN A 26 20.32 -9.57 -3.98
CA GLN A 26 20.24 -9.62 -2.52
C GLN A 26 18.77 -9.75 -2.12
N THR A 27 18.46 -10.74 -1.30
CA THR A 27 17.09 -10.99 -0.80
C THR A 27 17.06 -10.91 0.73
N SER A 28 15.93 -10.52 1.31
CA SER A 28 15.73 -10.58 2.76
C SER A 28 15.89 -12.02 3.28
N GLY A 29 16.91 -12.28 4.10
CA GLY A 29 17.06 -13.56 4.77
C GLY A 29 16.12 -13.69 5.96
N THR A 30 15.66 -14.91 6.23
CA THR A 30 14.81 -15.25 7.39
C THR A 30 15.47 -14.97 8.74
N THR A 31 16.78 -14.71 8.76
CA THR A 31 17.58 -14.29 9.92
C THR A 31 17.79 -12.77 10.01
N GLY A 32 17.04 -11.97 9.25
CA GLY A 32 17.14 -10.51 9.20
C GLY A 32 18.35 -9.95 8.45
N LYS A 33 19.36 -10.77 8.15
CA LYS A 33 20.50 -10.40 7.29
C LYS A 33 20.18 -10.69 5.82
N PRO A 34 20.55 -9.82 4.86
CA PRO A 34 20.41 -10.13 3.44
C PRO A 34 21.18 -11.40 3.06
N LYS A 35 20.56 -12.27 2.25
CA LYS A 35 21.25 -13.32 1.51
C LYS A 35 21.78 -12.74 0.21
N GLU A 36 22.99 -13.11 -0.20
CA GLU A 36 23.42 -12.97 -1.59
C GLU A 36 23.05 -14.23 -2.38
N VAL A 37 22.39 -14.06 -3.52
CA VAL A 37 22.04 -15.13 -4.45
C VAL A 37 22.72 -14.86 -5.78
N GLN A 38 23.65 -15.74 -6.15
CA GLN A 38 24.40 -15.70 -7.40
C GLN A 38 23.76 -16.70 -8.37
N VAL A 39 23.22 -16.20 -9.48
CA VAL A 39 22.50 -17.03 -10.46
C VAL A 39 23.49 -17.52 -11.51
N PRO A 40 23.74 -18.85 -11.58
CA PRO A 40 24.77 -19.38 -12.45
C PRO A 40 24.33 -19.35 -13.90
N GLU A 41 25.17 -18.78 -14.74
CA GLU A 41 25.26 -19.14 -16.14
C GLU A 41 25.87 -20.55 -16.19
N LEU A 42 25.00 -21.57 -16.13
CA LEU A 42 25.44 -22.94 -16.39
C LEU A 42 26.01 -22.97 -17.81
N ALA A 43 27.32 -23.13 -17.90
CA ALA A 43 28.07 -23.10 -19.16
C ALA A 43 27.83 -24.38 -19.96
N ILE A 44 27.72 -24.21 -21.27
CA ILE A 44 26.78 -24.99 -22.09
C ILE A 44 27.30 -24.97 -23.54
N ARG A 45 27.46 -26.16 -24.15
CA ARG A 45 28.17 -26.37 -25.42
C ARG A 45 27.30 -26.10 -26.66
N PHE A 46 27.84 -25.38 -27.64
CA PHE A 46 27.66 -25.73 -29.06
C PHE A 46 28.77 -26.73 -29.45
N VAL A 47 28.72 -27.51 -30.54
CA VAL A 47 28.65 -27.14 -31.96
C VAL A 47 28.11 -28.33 -32.79
N PHE A 48 27.12 -28.06 -33.65
CA PHE A 48 26.71 -28.85 -34.84
C PHE A 48 26.87 -30.39 -34.83
N ASN A 49 25.88 -31.10 -34.26
CA ASN A 49 25.04 -31.98 -35.08
C ASN A 49 23.69 -32.32 -34.39
N ILE A 50 22.82 -33.00 -35.13
CA ILE A 50 21.46 -33.39 -34.77
C ILE A 50 21.35 -34.03 -33.36
N ASN A 51 20.31 -33.62 -32.60
CA ASN A 51 19.76 -34.24 -31.36
C ASN A 51 20.34 -33.94 -29.96
N ASN A 52 21.21 -32.94 -29.71
CA ASN A 52 21.48 -32.50 -28.33
C ASN A 52 21.59 -30.97 -28.18
N ILE A 53 20.67 -30.35 -27.42
CA ILE A 53 20.67 -28.92 -27.09
C ILE A 53 20.94 -28.70 -25.60
N ILE A 54 21.62 -27.58 -25.39
CA ILE A 54 22.42 -27.20 -24.25
C ILE A 54 22.23 -25.65 -24.37
N PHE A 55 21.40 -24.86 -23.67
CA PHE A 55 20.61 -24.86 -22.41
C PHE A 55 21.22 -24.26 -21.11
N ILE A 56 21.69 -23.00 -21.16
CA ILE A 56 22.04 -22.17 -19.97
C ILE A 56 20.84 -22.06 -19.02
N CYS A 57 21.02 -22.10 -17.68
CA CYS A 57 19.91 -22.03 -16.71
C CYS A 57 18.89 -20.90 -16.94
N ILE A 58 19.41 -19.74 -17.35
CA ILE A 58 18.65 -18.56 -17.78
C ILE A 58 17.86 -18.86 -19.07
N CYS A 59 18.50 -19.41 -20.09
CA CYS A 59 17.84 -19.86 -21.32
C CYS A 59 16.82 -20.98 -21.07
N ILE A 60 16.99 -21.86 -20.08
CA ILE A 60 15.99 -22.89 -19.75
C ILE A 60 14.67 -22.23 -19.33
N LEU A 61 14.72 -21.23 -18.44
CA LEU A 61 13.55 -20.46 -18.01
C LEU A 61 12.92 -19.71 -19.20
N PHE A 62 13.72 -18.94 -19.94
CA PHE A 62 13.20 -18.03 -20.96
C PHE A 62 12.79 -18.74 -22.25
N CYS A 63 13.46 -19.83 -22.66
CA CYS A 63 12.97 -20.68 -23.74
C CYS A 63 11.69 -21.41 -23.33
N ASN A 64 11.57 -21.92 -22.10
CA ASN A 64 10.32 -22.57 -21.66
C ASN A 64 9.16 -21.58 -21.61
N PHE A 65 9.38 -20.34 -21.20
CA PHE A 65 8.35 -19.30 -21.19
C PHE A 65 8.05 -18.77 -22.60
N SER A 66 9.06 -18.59 -23.46
CA SER A 66 8.87 -18.18 -24.86
C SER A 66 8.05 -19.22 -25.65
N GLU A 67 8.34 -20.51 -25.45
CA GLU A 67 7.58 -21.66 -25.95
C GLU A 67 6.13 -21.67 -25.38
N ARG A 68 5.99 -21.65 -24.04
CA ARG A 68 4.71 -21.76 -23.31
C ARG A 68 3.74 -20.60 -23.55
N PHE A 69 4.26 -19.38 -23.75
CA PHE A 69 3.47 -18.18 -24.05
C PHE A 69 3.41 -17.87 -25.54
N SER A 70 4.18 -18.60 -26.37
CA SER A 70 4.35 -18.37 -27.81
C SER A 70 4.71 -16.91 -28.11
N VAL A 71 5.86 -16.46 -27.60
CA VAL A 71 6.32 -15.07 -27.74
C VAL A 71 6.95 -14.85 -29.13
N THR A 72 6.66 -13.70 -29.72
CA THR A 72 7.00 -13.35 -31.11
C THR A 72 7.64 -11.95 -31.17
N LYS A 73 8.28 -11.62 -32.30
CA LYS A 73 8.79 -10.26 -32.58
C LYS A 73 7.71 -9.17 -32.51
N ASP A 74 6.44 -9.55 -32.72
CA ASP A 74 5.30 -8.65 -32.81
C ASP A 74 4.67 -8.36 -31.43
N ASP A 75 5.22 -8.96 -30.36
CA ASP A 75 4.83 -8.71 -28.98
C ASP A 75 5.41 -7.40 -28.42
N ILE A 76 4.67 -6.85 -27.44
CA ILE A 76 5.04 -5.68 -26.66
C ILE A 76 4.97 -6.08 -25.18
N ILE A 77 6.13 -6.25 -24.56
CA ILE A 77 6.27 -6.67 -23.15
C ILE A 77 6.43 -5.43 -22.27
N LEU A 78 5.63 -5.31 -21.22
CA LEU A 78 5.78 -4.24 -20.23
C LEU A 78 6.90 -4.60 -19.24
N PHE A 79 7.91 -3.74 -19.13
CA PHE A 79 9.00 -3.88 -18.15
C PHE A 79 8.61 -3.21 -16.83
N SER A 80 7.60 -3.78 -16.17
CA SER A 80 7.03 -3.26 -14.94
C SER A 80 7.78 -3.68 -13.67
N THR A 81 8.51 -4.79 -13.66
CA THR A 81 9.19 -5.27 -12.45
C THR A 81 10.45 -4.45 -12.14
N ALA A 82 10.72 -4.22 -10.86
CA ALA A 82 11.93 -3.52 -10.43
C ALA A 82 13.21 -4.34 -10.73
N LEU A 83 14.28 -3.66 -11.18
CA LEU A 83 15.64 -4.22 -11.39
C LEU A 83 16.32 -4.73 -10.09
N SER A 84 15.64 -4.64 -8.95
CA SER A 84 16.00 -5.25 -7.67
C SER A 84 15.34 -6.62 -7.44
N PHE A 85 14.51 -7.08 -8.37
CA PHE A 85 13.70 -8.30 -8.29
C PHE A 85 13.89 -9.17 -9.54
N ASP A 86 14.03 -10.48 -9.38
CA ASP A 86 14.38 -11.40 -10.46
C ASP A 86 13.34 -11.63 -11.57
N PRO A 87 12.02 -11.38 -11.39
CA PRO A 87 11.09 -11.40 -12.52
C PRO A 87 11.39 -10.32 -13.59
N SER A 88 12.14 -9.26 -13.25
CA SER A 88 12.62 -8.28 -14.25
C SER A 88 13.53 -8.94 -15.31
N VAL A 89 14.27 -9.98 -14.94
CA VAL A 89 15.11 -10.74 -15.89
C VAL A 89 14.25 -11.54 -16.87
N VAL A 90 13.06 -12.01 -16.44
CA VAL A 90 12.06 -12.66 -17.30
C VAL A 90 11.55 -11.68 -18.36
N GLU A 91 11.16 -10.47 -17.97
CA GLU A 91 10.67 -9.44 -18.88
C GLU A 91 11.73 -9.05 -19.93
N MET A 92 12.97 -8.79 -19.50
CA MET A 92 14.08 -8.44 -20.41
C MET A 92 14.43 -9.58 -21.37
N CYS A 93 14.55 -10.81 -20.88
CA CYS A 93 15.03 -11.92 -21.69
C CYS A 93 13.95 -12.53 -22.59
N LEU A 94 12.65 -12.45 -22.24
CA LEU A 94 11.58 -12.79 -23.19
C LEU A 94 11.59 -11.83 -24.40
N ALA A 95 11.77 -10.53 -24.17
CA ALA A 95 11.87 -9.57 -25.26
C ALA A 95 13.11 -9.84 -26.13
N ALA A 96 14.28 -9.98 -25.50
CA ALA A 96 15.54 -10.18 -26.21
C ALA A 96 15.61 -11.51 -27.00
N THR A 97 14.99 -12.59 -26.51
CA THR A 97 15.04 -13.91 -27.19
C THR A 97 14.00 -14.07 -28.30
N ALA A 98 12.86 -13.39 -28.22
CA ALA A 98 11.84 -13.42 -29.27
C ALA A 98 11.98 -12.29 -30.32
N GLY A 99 12.85 -11.30 -30.07
CA GLY A 99 12.94 -10.07 -30.86
C GLY A 99 11.77 -9.11 -30.63
N ALA A 100 11.08 -9.24 -29.49
CA ALA A 100 9.90 -8.47 -29.14
C ALA A 100 10.25 -7.08 -28.59
N LYS A 101 9.28 -6.16 -28.57
CA LYS A 101 9.45 -4.81 -28.05
C LYS A 101 9.34 -4.81 -26.51
N LEU A 102 10.24 -4.09 -25.84
CA LEU A 102 10.21 -3.89 -24.38
C LEU A 102 9.79 -2.44 -24.05
N VAL A 103 8.70 -2.26 -23.30
CA VAL A 103 8.22 -0.95 -22.83
C VAL A 103 8.78 -0.69 -21.43
N VAL A 104 9.88 0.09 -21.38
CA VAL A 104 10.55 0.47 -20.14
C VAL A 104 9.82 1.64 -19.48
N ILE A 105 9.32 1.44 -18.26
CA ILE A 105 8.73 2.50 -17.43
C ILE A 105 9.72 3.00 -16.37
N PRO A 106 9.72 4.31 -16.03
CA PRO A 106 10.47 4.84 -14.89
C PRO A 106 10.02 4.22 -13.56
N ASP A 107 10.96 4.10 -12.62
CA ASP A 107 10.71 3.61 -11.25
C ASP A 107 9.58 4.39 -10.53
N SER A 108 9.47 5.69 -10.79
CA SER A 108 8.41 6.57 -10.26
C SER A 108 6.99 6.23 -10.76
N VAL A 109 6.86 5.47 -11.85
CA VAL A 109 5.56 5.05 -12.40
C VAL A 109 5.05 3.76 -11.75
N ARG A 110 5.93 2.87 -11.27
CA ARG A 110 5.52 1.57 -10.69
C ARG A 110 4.52 1.72 -9.54
N ASN A 111 4.68 2.77 -8.74
CA ASN A 111 3.84 3.09 -7.59
C ASN A 111 2.71 4.10 -7.92
N ARG A 112 2.42 4.36 -9.21
CA ARG A 112 1.33 5.25 -9.68
C ARG A 112 0.37 4.47 -10.60
N PRO A 113 -0.56 3.67 -10.05
CA PRO A 113 -1.27 2.64 -10.82
C PRO A 113 -2.11 3.18 -12.00
N SER A 114 -2.61 4.40 -11.91
CA SER A 114 -3.32 5.07 -13.01
C SER A 114 -2.41 5.36 -14.21
N ILE A 115 -1.17 5.79 -13.98
CA ILE A 115 -0.19 6.07 -15.05
C ILE A 115 0.36 4.75 -15.62
N LEU A 116 0.56 3.75 -14.76
CA LEU A 116 0.90 2.39 -15.20
C LEU A 116 -0.17 1.83 -16.16
N ALA A 117 -1.45 1.97 -15.81
CA ALA A 117 -2.57 1.57 -16.67
C ALA A 117 -2.61 2.36 -17.99
N GLU A 118 -2.45 3.69 -17.93
CA GLU A 118 -2.42 4.54 -19.12
C GLU A 118 -1.32 4.11 -20.11
N ILE A 119 -0.07 3.98 -19.65
CA ILE A 119 1.05 3.54 -20.49
C ILE A 119 0.80 2.14 -21.07
N MET A 120 0.32 1.20 -20.24
CA MET A 120 0.05 -0.18 -20.65
C MET A 120 -0.94 -0.25 -21.83
N PHE A 121 -2.00 0.56 -21.82
CA PHE A 121 -2.96 0.59 -22.92
C PHE A 121 -2.54 1.48 -24.09
N ASN A 122 -1.94 2.65 -23.84
CA ASN A 122 -1.53 3.58 -24.90
C ASN A 122 -0.32 3.06 -25.70
N THR A 123 0.45 2.11 -25.16
CA THR A 123 1.55 1.43 -25.88
C THR A 123 1.17 0.07 -26.45
N HIS A 124 -0.11 -0.33 -26.36
CA HIS A 124 -0.66 -1.60 -26.85
C HIS A 124 0.09 -2.85 -26.35
N VAL A 125 0.42 -2.89 -25.05
CA VAL A 125 1.12 -4.02 -24.42
C VAL A 125 0.37 -5.34 -24.66
N THR A 126 1.12 -6.38 -25.04
CA THR A 126 0.60 -7.74 -25.28
C THR A 126 0.93 -8.72 -24.16
N ILE A 127 2.01 -8.50 -23.41
CA ILE A 127 2.46 -9.32 -22.29
C ILE A 127 2.75 -8.45 -21.07
N VAL A 128 2.11 -8.79 -19.94
CA VAL A 128 2.38 -8.17 -18.63
C VAL A 128 2.77 -9.23 -17.60
N GLN A 129 3.62 -8.83 -16.66
CA GLN A 129 3.96 -9.59 -15.47
C GLN A 129 3.76 -8.70 -14.25
N PHE A 130 2.86 -9.12 -13.36
CA PHE A 130 2.46 -8.37 -12.17
C PHE A 130 2.45 -9.27 -10.94
N THR A 131 2.62 -8.65 -9.76
CA THR A 131 2.30 -9.34 -8.51
C THR A 131 0.81 -9.17 -8.18
N PRO A 132 0.23 -10.05 -7.35
CA PRO A 132 -1.12 -9.88 -6.80
C PRO A 132 -1.36 -8.52 -6.13
N SER A 133 -0.36 -7.93 -5.47
CA SER A 133 -0.41 -6.55 -4.98
C SER A 133 -0.63 -5.52 -6.09
N ILE A 134 0.15 -5.57 -7.19
CA ILE A 134 -0.02 -4.64 -8.33
C ILE A 134 -1.44 -4.74 -8.93
N LEU A 135 -1.97 -5.96 -9.07
CA LEU A 135 -3.33 -6.18 -9.55
C LEU A 135 -4.41 -5.59 -8.61
N LYS A 136 -4.17 -5.59 -7.29
CA LYS A 136 -5.09 -5.04 -6.28
C LYS A 136 -5.06 -3.51 -6.13
N ILE A 137 -4.04 -2.83 -6.70
CA ILE A 137 -3.91 -1.36 -6.66
C ILE A 137 -4.21 -0.67 -8.00
N LEU A 138 -4.23 -1.41 -9.11
CA LEU A 138 -4.64 -0.90 -10.43
C LEU A 138 -6.07 -0.33 -10.39
N PRO A 139 -6.39 0.68 -11.23
CA PRO A 139 -7.75 1.18 -11.36
C PRO A 139 -8.73 0.09 -11.80
N GLU A 140 -9.98 0.21 -11.33
CA GLU A 140 -11.08 -0.71 -11.67
C GLU A 140 -11.23 -0.89 -13.19
N TYR A 141 -11.29 0.22 -13.95
CA TYR A 141 -11.36 0.21 -15.42
C TYR A 141 -10.17 -0.51 -16.08
N ALA A 142 -9.00 -0.53 -15.43
CA ALA A 142 -7.79 -1.12 -15.97
C ALA A 142 -7.83 -2.64 -15.86
N ILE A 143 -8.23 -3.19 -14.71
CA ILE A 143 -8.42 -4.64 -14.58
C ILE A 143 -9.55 -5.11 -15.50
N GLN A 144 -10.68 -4.39 -15.57
CA GLN A 144 -11.75 -4.70 -16.52
C GLN A 144 -11.22 -4.77 -17.96
N LYS A 145 -10.46 -3.75 -18.41
CA LYS A 145 -9.89 -3.69 -19.78
C LYS A 145 -8.81 -4.73 -20.07
N ILE A 146 -8.16 -5.34 -19.07
CA ILE A 146 -7.31 -6.53 -19.28
C ILE A 146 -8.15 -7.72 -19.79
N PHE A 147 -9.36 -7.91 -19.25
CA PHE A 147 -10.24 -9.06 -19.50
C PHE A 147 -11.33 -8.82 -20.56
N MET A 148 -11.38 -7.65 -21.20
CA MET A 148 -12.29 -7.42 -22.32
C MET A 148 -11.87 -8.25 -23.56
N PRO A 149 -12.81 -8.74 -24.38
CA PRO A 149 -12.49 -9.55 -25.57
C PRO A 149 -11.56 -8.86 -26.59
N ASN A 150 -11.59 -7.52 -26.63
CA ASN A 150 -10.75 -6.68 -27.49
C ASN A 150 -9.47 -6.15 -26.79
N SER A 151 -9.06 -6.74 -25.67
CA SER A 151 -7.78 -6.42 -25.02
C SER A 151 -6.60 -6.76 -25.93
N HIS A 152 -5.58 -5.90 -25.94
CA HIS A 152 -4.29 -6.23 -26.57
C HIS A 152 -3.46 -7.21 -25.73
N ILE A 153 -3.74 -7.27 -24.42
CA ILE A 153 -3.00 -8.11 -23.46
C ILE A 153 -3.46 -9.55 -23.65
N ARG A 154 -2.60 -10.38 -24.23
CA ARG A 154 -2.84 -11.80 -24.49
C ARG A 154 -2.23 -12.74 -23.45
N ILE A 155 -1.24 -12.26 -22.67
CA ILE A 155 -0.61 -12.98 -21.57
C ILE A 155 -0.58 -12.09 -20.32
N LEU A 156 -1.14 -12.58 -19.22
CA LEU A 156 -0.99 -12.01 -17.87
C LEU A 156 -0.27 -13.04 -16.99
N ILE A 157 0.99 -12.74 -16.63
CA ILE A 157 1.79 -13.53 -15.68
C ILE A 157 1.57 -12.97 -14.27
N VAL A 158 1.19 -13.83 -13.32
CA VAL A 158 0.90 -13.45 -11.93
C VAL A 158 1.71 -14.31 -10.97
N GLY A 159 2.51 -13.69 -10.09
CA GLY A 159 3.31 -14.45 -9.13
C GLY A 159 3.99 -13.62 -8.04
N GLY A 160 4.79 -14.29 -7.21
CA GLY A 160 5.55 -13.69 -6.11
C GLY A 160 4.75 -13.39 -4.84
N GLU A 161 3.43 -13.59 -4.88
CA GLU A 161 2.49 -13.66 -3.76
C GLU A 161 1.44 -14.75 -4.12
N SER A 162 0.54 -15.11 -3.22
CA SER A 162 -0.49 -16.12 -3.50
C SER A 162 -1.50 -15.65 -4.56
N PHE A 163 -1.95 -16.57 -5.44
CA PHE A 163 -2.76 -16.20 -6.61
C PHE A 163 -4.16 -15.68 -6.24
N PRO A 164 -4.54 -14.45 -6.66
CA PRO A 164 -5.74 -13.76 -6.20
C PRO A 164 -6.99 -14.20 -6.99
N LEU A 165 -7.33 -15.48 -6.89
CA LEU A 165 -8.38 -16.14 -7.68
C LEU A 165 -9.75 -15.45 -7.51
N THR A 166 -10.17 -15.21 -6.27
CA THR A 166 -11.47 -14.63 -5.93
C THR A 166 -11.60 -13.17 -6.38
N PHE A 167 -10.52 -12.38 -6.28
CA PHE A 167 -10.43 -11.04 -6.85
C PHE A 167 -10.51 -11.07 -8.39
N LEU A 168 -9.63 -11.81 -9.08
CA LEU A 168 -9.58 -11.80 -10.55
C LEU A 168 -10.83 -12.41 -11.21
N ARG A 169 -11.49 -13.39 -10.57
CA ARG A 169 -12.76 -13.97 -11.05
C ARG A 169 -13.88 -12.93 -11.22
N LYS A 170 -13.85 -11.79 -10.50
CA LYS A 170 -14.84 -10.72 -10.65
C LYS A 170 -14.77 -10.01 -12.02
N TYR A 171 -13.62 -10.09 -12.69
CA TYR A 171 -13.32 -9.36 -13.91
C TYR A 171 -13.22 -10.28 -15.14
N TYR A 172 -12.85 -11.54 -14.94
CA TYR A 172 -12.71 -12.53 -16.01
C TYR A 172 -14.08 -12.89 -16.62
N CYS A 173 -14.26 -12.61 -17.91
CA CYS A 173 -15.41 -13.06 -18.70
C CYS A 173 -15.06 -14.29 -19.56
N SER A 174 -16.07 -15.05 -20.01
CA SER A 174 -15.88 -16.22 -20.89
C SER A 174 -15.20 -15.90 -22.21
N ASP A 175 -15.41 -14.67 -22.70
CA ASP A 175 -15.03 -14.21 -24.02
C ASP A 175 -13.65 -13.51 -23.99
N SER A 176 -13.02 -13.49 -22.82
CA SER A 176 -11.69 -12.94 -22.55
C SER A 176 -10.60 -13.70 -23.30
N THR A 177 -9.87 -13.01 -24.17
CA THR A 177 -8.75 -13.56 -24.94
C THR A 177 -7.44 -13.69 -24.16
N VAL A 178 -7.31 -13.02 -23.00
CA VAL A 178 -6.08 -13.10 -22.17
C VAL A 178 -5.92 -14.48 -21.52
N LYS A 179 -4.75 -15.09 -21.70
CA LYS A 179 -4.31 -16.27 -20.93
C LYS A 179 -3.64 -15.80 -19.64
N VAL A 180 -4.22 -16.16 -18.50
CA VAL A 180 -3.66 -15.86 -17.18
C VAL A 180 -2.82 -17.05 -16.70
N TYR A 181 -1.60 -16.78 -16.25
CA TYR A 181 -0.69 -17.79 -15.72
C TYR A 181 -0.32 -17.48 -14.27
N ASN A 182 -0.53 -18.44 -13.38
CA ASN A 182 0.07 -18.43 -12.04
C ASN A 182 1.53 -18.91 -12.17
N VAL A 183 2.47 -18.19 -11.57
CA VAL A 183 3.89 -18.59 -11.49
C VAL A 183 4.41 -18.53 -10.07
N TYR A 184 5.13 -19.58 -9.68
CA TYR A 184 5.69 -19.76 -8.34
C TYR A 184 7.19 -20.04 -8.45
N GLY A 185 7.97 -19.59 -7.48
CA GLY A 185 9.40 -19.83 -7.38
C GLY A 185 10.06 -18.96 -6.30
N VAL A 186 11.36 -19.16 -6.09
CA VAL A 186 12.20 -18.40 -5.15
C VAL A 186 13.52 -18.04 -5.83
N THR A 187 14.14 -16.93 -5.44
CA THR A 187 15.35 -16.42 -6.12
C THR A 187 16.51 -17.43 -6.07
N GLU A 188 16.59 -18.25 -5.03
CA GLU A 188 17.55 -19.34 -4.87
C GLU A 188 17.42 -20.49 -5.90
N VAL A 189 16.39 -20.50 -6.75
CA VAL A 189 16.23 -21.45 -7.87
C VAL A 189 16.04 -20.76 -9.23
N SER A 190 16.64 -19.57 -9.39
CA SER A 190 16.63 -18.77 -10.62
C SER A 190 15.22 -18.28 -11.00
N CYS A 191 14.59 -17.48 -10.13
CA CYS A 191 13.23 -16.96 -10.27
C CYS A 191 12.16 -18.07 -10.30
N TRP A 192 11.26 -18.07 -11.29
CA TRP A 192 10.12 -18.98 -11.34
C TRP A 192 10.56 -20.46 -11.44
N ALA A 193 9.96 -21.31 -10.63
CA ALA A 193 10.19 -22.75 -10.57
C ALA A 193 9.10 -23.55 -11.30
N SER A 194 7.86 -23.04 -11.30
CA SER A 194 6.70 -23.67 -11.94
C SER A 194 5.72 -22.65 -12.53
N CYS A 195 4.83 -23.12 -13.41
CA CYS A 195 3.82 -22.29 -14.07
C CYS A 195 2.53 -23.09 -14.37
N ARG A 196 1.36 -22.50 -14.05
CA ARG A 196 0.01 -23.02 -14.31
C ARG A 196 -0.77 -22.05 -15.19
N LEU A 197 -1.32 -22.52 -16.32
CA LEU A 197 -2.41 -21.82 -17.00
C LEU A 197 -3.66 -21.90 -16.11
N VAL A 198 -4.28 -20.75 -15.81
CA VAL A 198 -5.38 -20.65 -14.84
C VAL A 198 -6.71 -21.00 -15.49
N ASP A 199 -7.41 -21.99 -14.94
CA ASP A 199 -8.84 -22.19 -15.19
C ASP A 199 -9.65 -21.53 -14.07
N PHE A 200 -10.34 -20.43 -14.42
CA PHE A 200 -11.19 -19.67 -13.50
C PHE A 200 -12.44 -20.43 -13.00
N LYS A 201 -12.71 -21.65 -13.48
CA LYS A 201 -13.76 -22.54 -12.94
C LYS A 201 -13.34 -23.27 -11.66
N LEU A 202 -12.04 -23.47 -11.44
CA LEU A 202 -11.52 -24.24 -10.30
C LEU A 202 -11.68 -23.47 -8.98
N LEU A 203 -11.95 -24.16 -7.87
CA LEU A 203 -12.10 -23.52 -6.55
C LEU A 203 -10.77 -23.06 -5.94
N ARG A 204 -9.65 -23.64 -6.37
CA ARG A 204 -8.27 -23.29 -5.98
C ARG A 204 -7.32 -23.50 -7.16
N ILE A 205 -6.22 -22.74 -7.20
CA ILE A 205 -5.19 -22.82 -8.24
C ILE A 205 -3.90 -23.40 -7.64
N ASP A 206 -3.29 -24.38 -8.30
CA ASP A 206 -2.02 -24.98 -7.91
C ASP A 206 -0.80 -24.15 -8.40
N ILE A 207 0.38 -24.45 -7.89
CA ILE A 207 1.64 -23.77 -8.28
C ILE A 207 2.09 -24.10 -9.70
N GLY A 208 1.48 -25.10 -10.34
CA GLY A 208 1.73 -25.50 -11.71
C GLY A 208 2.79 -26.57 -11.91
N GLU A 209 2.98 -26.94 -13.18
CA GLU A 209 4.02 -27.87 -13.58
C GLU A 209 5.41 -27.23 -13.41
N PRO A 210 6.41 -27.99 -12.95
CA PRO A 210 7.79 -27.54 -12.94
C PRO A 210 8.25 -27.07 -14.33
N ILE A 211 9.11 -26.06 -14.34
CA ILE A 211 9.84 -25.65 -15.54
C ILE A 211 10.90 -26.72 -15.85
N LYS A 212 11.28 -26.87 -17.12
CA LYS A 212 12.35 -27.79 -17.58
C LYS A 212 13.56 -27.72 -16.61
N ASN A 213 14.09 -28.88 -16.25
CA ASN A 213 15.19 -29.06 -15.27
C ASN A 213 14.92 -28.50 -13.85
N THR A 214 13.67 -28.56 -13.38
CA THR A 214 13.26 -28.23 -12.00
C THR A 214 12.50 -29.41 -11.39
N GLU A 215 12.80 -29.78 -10.15
CA GLU A 215 12.21 -30.95 -9.47
C GLU A 215 11.55 -30.55 -8.15
N PHE A 216 10.39 -31.14 -7.81
CA PHE A 216 9.62 -30.84 -6.60
C PHE A 216 9.44 -32.06 -5.70
N ILE A 217 10.04 -32.00 -4.51
CA ILE A 217 9.83 -32.95 -3.39
C ILE A 217 9.09 -32.21 -2.27
N ILE A 218 8.25 -32.91 -1.52
CA ILE A 218 7.60 -32.40 -0.31
C ILE A 218 8.14 -33.23 0.86
N ASP A 219 8.57 -32.59 1.94
CA ASP A 219 9.06 -33.30 3.13
C ASP A 219 7.94 -33.67 4.11
N ASP A 220 8.26 -34.47 5.13
CA ASP A 220 7.29 -34.96 6.13
C ASP A 220 6.61 -33.84 6.95
N SER A 221 7.11 -32.60 6.87
CA SER A 221 6.53 -31.40 7.48
C SER A 221 5.66 -30.59 6.49
N ASN A 222 5.37 -31.16 5.32
CA ASN A 222 4.71 -30.53 4.17
C ASN A 222 5.45 -29.31 3.60
N VAL A 223 6.78 -29.21 3.77
CA VAL A 223 7.57 -28.14 3.16
C VAL A 223 8.02 -28.52 1.75
N LEU A 224 7.85 -27.60 0.79
CA LEU A 224 8.32 -27.79 -0.58
C LEU A 224 9.86 -27.67 -0.66
N LEU A 225 10.49 -28.67 -1.28
CA LEU A 225 11.90 -28.71 -1.63
C LEU A 225 12.03 -28.63 -3.16
N ILE A 226 12.88 -27.73 -3.65
CA ILE A 226 13.09 -27.52 -5.10
C ILE A 226 14.50 -27.91 -5.49
N GLY A 227 14.64 -28.82 -6.46
CA GLY A 227 15.91 -29.33 -6.98
C GLY A 227 16.04 -29.14 -8.49
N GLY A 228 17.01 -29.83 -9.09
CA GLY A 228 17.34 -29.74 -10.50
C GLY A 228 18.43 -28.71 -10.82
N SER A 229 18.80 -28.57 -12.09
CA SER A 229 20.02 -27.86 -12.50
C SER A 229 19.97 -26.34 -12.27
N ARG A 230 18.78 -25.78 -12.03
CA ARG A 230 18.50 -24.33 -11.87
C ARG A 230 18.76 -23.76 -10.47
N MET A 231 19.20 -24.58 -9.52
CA MET A 231 19.62 -24.12 -8.18
C MET A 231 20.81 -23.14 -8.24
N CYS A 232 20.66 -22.02 -7.55
CA CYS A 232 21.65 -20.94 -7.44
C CYS A 232 22.76 -21.25 -6.41
N VAL A 233 23.75 -20.35 -6.35
CA VAL A 233 24.73 -20.31 -5.24
C VAL A 233 24.26 -19.24 -4.24
N VAL A 234 24.10 -19.62 -2.97
CA VAL A 234 23.52 -18.77 -1.92
C VAL A 234 24.58 -18.53 -0.84
N ASN A 235 24.94 -17.26 -0.60
CA ASN A 235 26.03 -16.87 0.31
C ASN A 235 27.34 -17.65 0.02
N GLY A 236 27.69 -17.81 -1.26
CA GLY A 236 28.88 -18.55 -1.70
C GLY A 236 28.78 -20.09 -1.59
N LYS A 237 27.64 -20.66 -1.20
CA LYS A 237 27.41 -22.10 -1.07
C LYS A 237 26.33 -22.59 -2.03
N ARG A 238 26.58 -23.66 -2.77
CA ARG A 238 25.55 -24.36 -3.56
C ARG A 238 24.89 -25.43 -2.70
N THR A 239 23.57 -25.57 -2.77
CA THR A 239 22.87 -26.74 -2.22
C THR A 239 23.07 -27.93 -3.15
N ASN A 240 23.53 -29.07 -2.63
CA ASN A 240 23.95 -30.19 -3.48
C ASN A 240 22.80 -30.83 -4.27
N ASN A 241 21.62 -31.00 -3.66
CA ASN A 241 20.49 -31.72 -4.28
C ASN A 241 19.20 -30.88 -4.35
N PHE A 242 18.76 -30.29 -3.23
CA PHE A 242 17.52 -29.54 -3.12
C PHE A 242 17.68 -28.30 -2.24
N PHE A 243 16.96 -27.22 -2.57
CA PHE A 243 16.77 -26.04 -1.76
C PHE A 243 15.46 -26.13 -0.95
N LYS A 244 15.51 -25.90 0.37
CA LYS A 244 14.32 -25.88 1.23
C LYS A 244 13.70 -24.48 1.21
N THR A 245 12.51 -24.37 0.60
CA THR A 245 11.82 -23.08 0.38
C THR A 245 11.26 -22.46 1.65
N PHE A 246 10.89 -23.30 2.62
CA PHE A 246 10.03 -22.99 3.76
C PHE A 246 8.58 -22.59 3.38
N ASP A 247 8.15 -22.86 2.15
CA ASP A 247 6.73 -22.83 1.78
C ASP A 247 6.04 -24.14 2.17
N ILE A 248 4.90 -24.04 2.87
CA ILE A 248 4.03 -25.17 3.21
C ILE A 248 3.06 -25.40 2.04
N VAL A 249 2.96 -26.65 1.61
CA VAL A 249 2.12 -27.06 0.48
C VAL A 249 1.23 -28.26 0.81
N GLU A 250 0.14 -28.39 0.06
CA GLU A 250 -0.70 -29.59 0.03
C GLU A 250 -0.56 -30.25 -1.36
N ARG A 251 -0.44 -31.58 -1.42
CA ARG A 251 -0.54 -32.34 -2.67
C ARG A 251 -1.88 -33.07 -2.71
N ASP A 252 -2.65 -32.90 -3.79
CA ASP A 252 -3.90 -33.64 -4.01
C ASP A 252 -3.70 -35.01 -4.68
N ASN A 253 -4.80 -35.74 -4.86
CA ASN A 253 -4.82 -37.07 -5.48
C ASN A 253 -4.39 -37.06 -6.96
N ASP A 254 -4.45 -35.92 -7.65
CA ASP A 254 -3.95 -35.76 -9.02
C ASP A 254 -2.44 -35.41 -9.04
N GLY A 255 -1.81 -35.28 -7.88
CA GLY A 255 -0.42 -34.86 -7.71
C GLY A 255 -0.18 -33.35 -7.76
N LYS A 256 -1.24 -32.54 -7.92
CA LYS A 256 -1.14 -31.07 -8.00
C LYS A 256 -0.74 -30.51 -6.64
N ILE A 257 0.11 -29.48 -6.65
CA ILE A 257 0.70 -28.91 -5.42
C ILE A 257 0.10 -27.51 -5.20
N TYR A 258 -0.62 -27.33 -4.09
CA TYR A 258 -1.21 -26.04 -3.70
C TYR A 258 -0.36 -25.39 -2.62
N TRP A 259 -0.03 -24.12 -2.79
CA TRP A 259 0.61 -23.33 -1.74
C TRP A 259 -0.42 -23.01 -0.65
N ILE A 260 -0.10 -23.35 0.60
CA ILE A 260 -0.97 -23.15 1.76
C ILE A 260 -0.49 -21.97 2.62
N GLY A 261 0.83 -21.76 2.70
CA GLY A 261 1.40 -20.69 3.49
C GLY A 261 2.91 -20.82 3.65
N ARG A 262 3.45 -20.08 4.62
CA ARG A 262 4.86 -20.09 5.01
C ARG A 262 5.06 -20.92 6.29
N ALA A 263 6.20 -21.59 6.39
CA ALA A 263 6.57 -22.37 7.56
C ALA A 263 7.11 -21.49 8.70
N ASP A 264 7.79 -20.41 8.33
CA ASP A 264 8.22 -19.30 9.16
C ASP A 264 7.02 -18.47 9.66
N ASP A 265 6.07 -18.11 8.78
CA ASP A 265 4.89 -17.31 9.15
C ASP A 265 3.72 -18.16 9.74
N GLN A 266 3.99 -19.28 10.40
CA GLN A 266 2.95 -20.10 11.06
C GLN A 266 2.44 -19.45 12.37
N ILE A 267 1.61 -18.42 12.23
CA ILE A 267 1.04 -17.72 13.37
C ILE A 267 -0.01 -18.59 14.08
N LYS A 268 0.20 -18.81 15.39
CA LYS A 268 -0.73 -19.50 16.28
C LYS A 268 -1.50 -18.51 17.13
N ILE A 269 -2.68 -18.10 16.66
CA ILE A 269 -3.56 -17.18 17.41
C ILE A 269 -4.32 -18.01 18.45
N ASN A 270 -4.13 -17.66 19.73
CA ASN A 270 -4.70 -18.40 20.87
C ASN A 270 -4.41 -19.93 20.81
N GLY A 271 -3.20 -20.28 20.35
CA GLY A 271 -2.75 -21.66 20.16
C GLY A 271 -3.23 -22.36 18.88
N VAL A 272 -4.24 -21.81 18.19
CA VAL A 272 -4.78 -22.34 16.94
C VAL A 272 -3.92 -21.86 15.76
N ARG A 273 -3.47 -22.77 14.90
CA ARG A 273 -2.76 -22.44 13.65
C ARG A 273 -3.77 -21.82 12.67
N VAL A 274 -3.55 -20.58 12.28
CA VAL A 274 -4.49 -19.78 11.47
C VAL A 274 -3.99 -19.69 10.01
N ASN A 275 -4.92 -19.85 9.06
CA ASN A 275 -4.67 -19.63 7.64
C ASN A 275 -5.34 -18.32 7.20
N LEU A 276 -4.54 -17.28 6.93
CA LEU A 276 -5.07 -15.97 6.52
C LEU A 276 -5.69 -16.00 5.12
N MET A 277 -5.33 -16.97 4.27
CA MET A 277 -5.93 -17.11 2.94
C MET A 277 -7.40 -17.55 3.01
N GLU A 278 -7.82 -18.29 4.06
CA GLU A 278 -9.23 -18.62 4.28
C GLU A 278 -10.05 -17.36 4.58
N VAL A 279 -9.50 -16.40 5.32
CA VAL A 279 -10.13 -15.09 5.55
C VAL A 279 -10.20 -14.30 4.24
N VAL A 280 -9.11 -14.21 3.48
CA VAL A 280 -9.09 -13.53 2.17
C VAL A 280 -10.14 -14.12 1.22
N MET A 281 -10.16 -15.45 1.03
CA MET A 281 -11.13 -16.13 0.17
C MET A 281 -12.58 -16.06 0.67
N ALA A 282 -12.81 -15.93 1.98
CA ALA A 282 -14.14 -15.75 2.55
C ALA A 282 -14.67 -14.33 2.35
N VAL A 283 -13.83 -13.32 2.61
CA VAL A 283 -14.22 -11.91 2.47
C VAL A 283 -14.28 -11.49 0.99
N GLU A 284 -13.37 -11.94 0.11
CA GLU A 284 -13.40 -11.56 -1.31
C GLU A 284 -14.63 -12.08 -2.08
N LYS A 285 -15.37 -13.06 -1.53
CA LYS A 285 -16.66 -13.55 -2.07
C LYS A 285 -17.83 -12.60 -1.81
N ILE A 286 -17.71 -11.66 -0.88
CA ILE A 286 -18.76 -10.69 -0.58
C ILE A 286 -18.99 -9.81 -1.82
N GLU A 287 -20.24 -9.64 -2.23
CA GLU A 287 -20.58 -8.81 -3.39
C GLU A 287 -20.15 -7.35 -3.15
N ASN A 288 -19.69 -6.67 -4.20
CA ASN A 288 -19.24 -5.27 -4.15
C ASN A 288 -18.09 -4.95 -3.14
N ILE A 289 -17.42 -5.96 -2.58
CA ILE A 289 -16.20 -5.73 -1.78
C ILE A 289 -15.01 -5.36 -2.68
N GLY A 290 -14.33 -4.27 -2.33
CA GLY A 290 -13.11 -3.81 -2.99
C GLY A 290 -11.90 -4.70 -2.76
N SER A 291 -10.71 -4.24 -3.17
CA SER A 291 -9.46 -4.95 -2.85
C SER A 291 -9.19 -4.93 -1.34
N LEU A 292 -8.56 -6.00 -0.85
CA LEU A 292 -8.32 -6.22 0.58
C LEU A 292 -7.02 -6.98 0.85
N VAL A 293 -6.52 -6.84 2.08
CA VAL A 293 -5.33 -7.51 2.63
C VAL A 293 -5.63 -7.93 4.07
N VAL A 294 -5.33 -9.18 4.41
CA VAL A 294 -5.38 -9.68 5.79
C VAL A 294 -3.94 -9.81 6.29
N ALA A 295 -3.65 -9.20 7.43
CA ALA A 295 -2.38 -9.31 8.12
C ALA A 295 -2.60 -9.68 9.59
N VAL A 296 -1.54 -10.09 10.28
CA VAL A 296 -1.55 -10.28 11.73
C VAL A 296 -0.33 -9.59 12.33
N ARG A 297 -0.55 -8.90 13.44
CA ARG A 297 0.50 -8.36 14.31
C ARG A 297 0.09 -8.64 15.75
N ASP A 298 1.01 -9.10 16.59
CA ASP A 298 0.77 -9.32 18.03
C ASP A 298 -0.50 -10.16 18.33
N ASN A 299 -0.71 -11.21 17.52
CA ASN A 299 -1.90 -12.11 17.47
C ASN A 299 -3.23 -11.47 17.03
N ILE A 300 -3.26 -10.19 16.67
CA ILE A 300 -4.45 -9.47 16.19
C ILE A 300 -4.62 -9.69 14.69
N ILE A 301 -5.70 -10.36 14.25
CA ILE A 301 -6.07 -10.40 12.81
C ILE A 301 -6.60 -9.03 12.40
N THR A 302 -5.94 -8.37 11.45
CA THR A 302 -6.37 -7.10 10.87
C THR A 302 -6.78 -7.29 9.41
N LEU A 303 -8.03 -6.98 9.08
CA LEU A 303 -8.48 -6.84 7.69
C LEU A 303 -8.33 -5.38 7.28
N PHE A 304 -7.38 -5.11 6.39
CA PHE A 304 -7.34 -3.86 5.63
C PHE A 304 -8.24 -4.02 4.40
N VAL A 305 -9.12 -3.06 4.15
CA VAL A 305 -10.12 -3.12 3.08
C VAL A 305 -10.29 -1.76 2.41
N LYS A 306 -10.25 -1.74 1.08
CA LYS A 306 -10.44 -0.51 0.31
C LYS A 306 -11.92 -0.18 0.16
N ASN A 307 -12.33 0.99 0.67
CA ASN A 307 -13.70 1.53 0.62
C ASN A 307 -14.78 0.48 1.03
N PRO A 308 -14.82 0.04 2.31
CA PRO A 308 -15.72 -1.02 2.76
C PRO A 308 -17.21 -0.65 2.67
N LEU A 309 -18.05 -1.68 2.55
CA LEU A 309 -19.50 -1.55 2.70
C LEU A 309 -19.87 -1.15 4.15
N PRO A 310 -20.91 -0.33 4.39
CA PRO A 310 -21.30 0.10 5.74
C PRO A 310 -21.57 -1.05 6.73
N ASN A 311 -22.09 -2.17 6.24
CA ASN A 311 -22.40 -3.38 7.02
C ASN A 311 -21.30 -4.46 6.96
N ILE A 312 -20.06 -4.11 6.62
CA ILE A 312 -18.95 -5.06 6.44
C ILE A 312 -18.72 -5.99 7.65
N LYS A 313 -18.96 -5.51 8.88
CA LYS A 313 -18.87 -6.33 10.11
C LYS A 313 -19.84 -7.52 10.07
N GLU A 314 -21.12 -7.26 9.82
CA GLU A 314 -22.15 -8.31 9.71
C GLU A 314 -21.87 -9.28 8.56
N LEU A 315 -21.36 -8.77 7.44
CA LEU A 315 -21.05 -9.59 6.26
C LEU A 315 -19.86 -10.53 6.56
N ILE A 316 -18.86 -10.07 7.30
CA ILE A 316 -17.75 -10.90 7.79
C ILE A 316 -18.26 -11.99 8.73
N GLU A 317 -19.11 -11.64 9.71
CA GLU A 317 -19.68 -12.60 10.68
C GLU A 317 -20.57 -13.68 10.03
N ARG A 318 -21.06 -13.45 8.80
CA ARG A 318 -21.84 -14.44 8.02
C ARG A 318 -21.00 -15.31 7.08
N HIS A 319 -19.82 -14.84 6.64
CA HIS A 319 -19.02 -15.51 5.59
C HIS A 319 -17.69 -16.09 6.07
N VAL A 320 -17.10 -15.53 7.14
CA VAL A 320 -15.82 -15.97 7.71
C VAL A 320 -16.09 -16.92 8.88
N PRO A 321 -15.35 -18.03 9.05
CA PRO A 321 -15.47 -18.86 10.25
C PRO A 321 -15.13 -18.06 11.52
N SER A 322 -15.90 -18.23 12.60
CA SER A 322 -15.77 -17.40 13.83
C SER A 322 -14.39 -17.37 14.47
N LYS A 323 -13.61 -18.46 14.35
CA LYS A 323 -12.21 -18.56 14.81
C LYS A 323 -11.21 -17.75 13.98
N LEU A 324 -11.63 -17.28 12.81
CA LEU A 324 -10.83 -16.57 11.81
C LEU A 324 -11.34 -15.14 11.58
N HIS A 325 -12.31 -14.66 12.37
CA HIS A 325 -12.79 -13.28 12.27
C HIS A 325 -11.62 -12.29 12.43
N PRO A 326 -11.46 -11.32 11.51
CA PRO A 326 -10.68 -10.12 11.76
C PRO A 326 -11.09 -9.53 13.11
N HIS A 327 -10.12 -9.31 13.99
CA HIS A 327 -10.34 -8.63 15.26
C HIS A 327 -10.46 -7.11 15.06
N VAL A 328 -10.00 -6.63 13.90
CA VAL A 328 -9.99 -5.24 13.47
C VAL A 328 -10.30 -5.18 11.98
N ILE A 329 -11.09 -4.20 11.56
CA ILE A 329 -11.25 -3.81 10.16
C ILE A 329 -10.74 -2.38 10.04
N VAL A 330 -9.85 -2.14 9.08
CA VAL A 330 -9.27 -0.83 8.79
C VAL A 330 -9.67 -0.43 7.37
N GLU A 331 -10.41 0.66 7.27
CA GLU A 331 -10.69 1.31 5.99
C GLU A 331 -9.41 1.93 5.42
N ILE A 332 -9.15 1.67 4.14
CA ILE A 332 -8.00 2.18 3.40
C ILE A 332 -8.49 2.90 2.15
N HIS A 333 -8.08 4.15 1.94
CA HIS A 333 -8.37 4.87 0.68
C HIS A 333 -7.28 4.61 -0.37
N GLU A 334 -6.01 4.47 0.07
CA GLU A 334 -4.84 4.24 -0.78
C GLU A 334 -3.93 3.15 -0.18
N TRP A 335 -3.54 2.18 -1.00
CA TRP A 335 -2.63 1.11 -0.60
C TRP A 335 -1.18 1.60 -0.62
N PRO A 336 -0.45 1.61 0.52
CA PRO A 336 0.97 1.88 0.50
C PRO A 336 1.71 0.71 -0.17
N VAL A 337 2.68 1.02 -1.02
CA VAL A 337 3.42 0.03 -1.81
C VAL A 337 4.92 0.19 -1.54
N THR A 338 5.59 -0.96 -1.36
CA THR A 338 7.05 -1.06 -1.28
C THR A 338 7.71 -0.66 -2.62
N SER A 339 9.02 -0.43 -2.62
CA SER A 339 9.83 -0.25 -3.85
C SER A 339 9.82 -1.47 -4.79
N HIS A 340 9.28 -2.61 -4.34
CA HIS A 340 9.19 -3.87 -5.08
C HIS A 340 7.78 -4.16 -5.62
N GLY A 341 6.81 -3.23 -5.49
CA GLY A 341 5.44 -3.40 -5.99
C GLY A 341 4.51 -4.22 -5.09
N LYS A 342 5.00 -4.75 -3.96
CA LYS A 342 4.18 -5.42 -2.94
C LYS A 342 3.57 -4.42 -1.95
N ILE A 343 2.35 -4.67 -1.46
CA ILE A 343 1.71 -3.83 -0.44
C ILE A 343 2.54 -3.82 0.85
N ASP A 344 2.72 -2.63 1.43
CA ASP A 344 3.57 -2.37 2.58
C ASP A 344 2.77 -2.51 3.90
N ILE A 345 2.89 -3.69 4.52
CA ILE A 345 2.15 -4.06 5.74
C ILE A 345 2.59 -3.22 6.95
N ASP A 346 3.88 -2.93 7.08
CA ASP A 346 4.38 -2.10 8.19
C ASP A 346 3.92 -0.64 8.04
N LYS A 347 3.85 -0.11 6.81
CA LYS A 347 3.29 1.21 6.54
C LYS A 347 1.76 1.26 6.72
N LEU A 348 1.03 0.18 6.43
CA LEU A 348 -0.39 0.06 6.80
C LEU A 348 -0.60 0.17 8.31
N TYR A 349 0.13 -0.61 9.12
CA TYR A 349 0.07 -0.52 10.58
C TYR A 349 0.57 0.84 11.10
N SER A 350 1.59 1.44 10.48
CA SER A 350 2.11 2.76 10.86
C SER A 350 1.09 3.87 10.59
N ASN A 351 0.41 3.84 9.43
CA ASN A 351 -0.66 4.79 9.08
C ASN A 351 -1.83 4.67 10.08
N PHE A 352 -2.30 3.45 10.35
CA PHE A 352 -3.38 3.20 11.31
C PHE A 352 -3.01 3.67 12.73
N LYS A 353 -1.77 3.41 13.18
CA LYS A 353 -1.26 3.89 14.46
C LYS A 353 -1.19 5.42 14.51
N ALA A 354 -0.74 6.09 13.44
CA ALA A 354 -0.72 7.54 13.36
C ALA A 354 -2.13 8.17 13.41
N GLN A 355 -3.10 7.56 12.73
CA GLN A 355 -4.51 7.97 12.79
C GLN A 355 -5.10 7.85 14.21
N ASN A 356 -4.76 6.81 14.96
CA ASN A 356 -5.25 6.65 16.34
C ASN A 356 -4.50 7.53 17.36
N LEU A 357 -3.20 7.76 17.18
CA LEU A 357 -2.37 8.57 18.09
C LEU A 357 -2.81 10.04 18.22
N CYS A 358 -3.63 10.56 17.30
CA CYS A 358 -4.18 11.91 17.41
C CYS A 358 -5.31 12.04 18.46
N LEU A 359 -5.93 10.92 18.86
CA LEU A 359 -6.98 10.88 19.89
C LEU A 359 -6.41 11.30 21.25
N LYS A 360 -7.13 12.18 21.95
CA LYS A 360 -6.87 12.60 23.33
C LYS A 360 -7.93 12.00 24.26
N LYS A 361 -7.73 12.07 25.58
CA LYS A 361 -8.67 11.54 26.58
C LYS A 361 -10.11 12.04 26.39
N LYS A 362 -10.29 13.31 26.01
CA LYS A 362 -11.61 13.89 25.69
C LYS A 362 -12.35 13.19 24.54
N ASP A 363 -11.64 12.57 23.61
CA ASP A 363 -12.20 11.97 22.40
C ASP A 363 -12.65 10.51 22.62
N VAL A 364 -12.34 9.92 23.79
CA VAL A 364 -12.74 8.56 24.18
C VAL A 364 -14.27 8.40 24.21
N GLY A 365 -15.01 9.43 24.65
CA GLY A 365 -16.48 9.42 24.62
C GLY A 365 -17.01 9.23 23.20
N THR A 366 -16.41 9.90 22.21
CA THR A 366 -16.74 9.75 20.79
C THR A 366 -16.35 8.39 20.23
N VAL A 367 -15.27 7.77 20.73
CA VAL A 367 -14.87 6.40 20.36
C VAL A 367 -15.88 5.38 20.89
N LEU A 368 -16.32 5.51 22.14
CA LEU A 368 -17.30 4.59 22.77
C LEU A 368 -18.72 4.80 22.23
N ALA A 369 -19.12 6.04 21.94
CA ALA A 369 -20.42 6.34 21.32
C ALA A 369 -20.56 5.68 19.93
N LYS A 370 -19.47 5.59 19.15
CA LYS A 370 -19.44 4.83 17.88
C LYS A 370 -19.58 3.32 18.06
N CYS A 371 -19.43 2.80 19.28
CA CYS A 371 -19.72 1.42 19.66
C CYS A 371 -21.09 1.27 20.35
N GLY A 372 -21.92 2.32 20.37
CA GLY A 372 -23.25 2.31 21.00
C GLY A 372 -23.24 2.54 22.52
N ILE A 373 -22.11 2.97 23.10
CA ILE A 373 -21.91 3.11 24.56
C ILE A 373 -21.90 4.59 24.95
N ASP A 374 -22.85 5.00 25.79
CA ASP A 374 -22.91 6.34 26.36
C ASP A 374 -22.20 6.38 27.72
N ILE A 375 -21.09 7.13 27.81
CA ILE A 375 -20.24 7.17 29.00
C ILE A 375 -20.87 7.81 30.25
N VAL A 376 -22.03 8.48 30.13
CA VAL A 376 -22.78 9.05 31.26
C VAL A 376 -23.92 8.11 31.67
N LYS A 377 -24.70 7.65 30.69
CA LYS A 377 -25.90 6.81 30.88
C LYS A 377 -25.54 5.36 31.22
N ASP A 378 -24.52 4.82 30.58
CA ASP A 378 -24.11 3.41 30.72
C ASP A 378 -22.92 3.24 31.69
N LYS A 379 -22.55 4.30 32.43
CA LYS A 379 -21.40 4.35 33.35
C LYS A 379 -21.30 3.16 34.33
N HIS A 380 -22.44 2.62 34.79
CA HIS A 380 -22.51 1.51 35.75
C HIS A 380 -22.82 0.14 35.11
N LYS A 381 -22.84 0.05 33.78
CA LYS A 381 -23.05 -1.20 33.04
C LYS A 381 -21.72 -1.80 32.62
N THR A 382 -21.63 -3.12 32.58
CA THR A 382 -20.46 -3.80 32.05
C THR A 382 -20.44 -3.74 30.53
N PHE A 383 -19.26 -3.62 29.94
CA PHE A 383 -19.11 -3.58 28.48
C PHE A 383 -19.78 -4.79 27.81
N LYS A 384 -19.63 -5.98 28.38
CA LYS A 384 -20.28 -7.20 27.89
C LYS A 384 -21.81 -7.15 27.96
N SER A 385 -22.40 -6.50 28.97
CA SER A 385 -23.85 -6.24 29.01
C SER A 385 -24.34 -5.23 27.96
N LEU A 386 -23.44 -4.43 27.39
CA LEU A 386 -23.67 -3.50 26.28
C LEU A 386 -23.42 -4.14 24.90
N GLY A 387 -23.19 -5.46 24.84
CA GLY A 387 -22.91 -6.18 23.60
C GLY A 387 -21.44 -6.18 23.17
N MET A 388 -20.50 -5.83 24.05
CA MET A 388 -19.07 -5.89 23.75
C MET A 388 -18.65 -7.32 23.37
N ASN A 389 -18.09 -7.44 22.16
CA ASN A 389 -17.50 -8.67 21.63
C ASN A 389 -15.98 -8.48 21.42
N SER A 390 -15.27 -9.55 21.06
CA SER A 390 -13.82 -9.52 20.87
C SER A 390 -13.39 -8.48 19.82
N PHE A 391 -14.18 -8.31 18.76
CA PHE A 391 -13.96 -7.30 17.72
C PHE A 391 -13.94 -5.89 18.32
N LEU A 392 -15.03 -5.48 18.97
CA LEU A 392 -15.19 -4.13 19.51
C LEU A 392 -14.15 -3.88 20.62
N ALA A 393 -13.83 -4.88 21.44
CA ALA A 393 -12.81 -4.78 22.48
C ALA A 393 -11.41 -4.52 21.90
N THR A 394 -11.01 -5.23 20.84
CA THR A 394 -9.74 -5.00 20.14
C THR A 394 -9.73 -3.69 19.34
N GLU A 395 -10.85 -3.31 18.72
CA GLU A 395 -11.00 -2.03 18.03
C GLU A 395 -10.88 -0.83 18.99
N ILE A 396 -11.45 -0.92 20.19
CA ILE A 396 -11.31 0.10 21.24
C ILE A 396 -9.87 0.14 21.74
N MET A 397 -9.27 -1.00 22.11
CA MET A 397 -7.87 -1.08 22.56
C MET A 397 -6.95 -0.28 21.63
N LEU A 398 -6.93 -0.59 20.34
CA LEU A 398 -5.99 0.02 19.39
C LEU A 398 -6.23 1.53 19.15
N LYS A 399 -7.36 2.07 19.63
CA LYS A 399 -7.68 3.50 19.61
C LYS A 399 -7.35 4.23 20.92
N ILE A 400 -7.28 3.54 22.07
CA ILE A 400 -7.12 4.19 23.39
C ILE A 400 -5.97 3.65 24.25
N GLU A 401 -5.25 2.60 23.84
CA GLU A 401 -4.10 2.04 24.55
C GLU A 401 -3.04 3.10 24.89
N HIS A 402 -2.79 4.05 23.97
CA HIS A 402 -1.83 5.13 24.20
C HIS A 402 -2.28 6.15 25.25
N LEU A 403 -3.56 6.15 25.64
CA LEU A 403 -4.19 7.06 26.62
C LEU A 403 -4.30 6.47 28.02
N LEU A 404 -4.11 5.14 28.18
CA LEU A 404 -4.11 4.46 29.46
C LEU A 404 -3.01 5.02 30.37
N VAL A 405 -3.31 5.13 31.67
CA VAL A 405 -2.33 5.58 32.68
C VAL A 405 -1.24 4.52 32.89
N ASP A 406 -1.63 3.24 32.84
CA ASP A 406 -0.73 2.09 32.78
C ASP A 406 -0.91 1.38 31.43
N ARG A 407 0.16 1.32 30.62
CA ARG A 407 0.15 0.65 29.31
C ARG A 407 0.35 -0.86 29.37
N SER A 408 0.58 -1.43 30.55
CA SER A 408 0.58 -2.89 30.77
C SER A 408 -0.82 -3.44 31.09
N PHE A 409 -1.81 -2.55 31.26
CA PHE A 409 -3.19 -2.89 31.59
C PHE A 409 -3.86 -3.77 30.51
N PRO A 410 -4.40 -4.96 30.84
CA PRO A 410 -4.95 -5.92 29.87
C PRO A 410 -6.36 -5.55 29.41
N ILE A 411 -6.47 -4.40 28.72
CA ILE A 411 -7.74 -3.75 28.34
C ILE A 411 -8.73 -4.66 27.60
N VAL A 412 -8.29 -5.56 26.70
CA VAL A 412 -9.22 -6.47 26.01
C VAL A 412 -9.88 -7.46 26.98
N ASN A 413 -9.12 -8.02 27.93
CA ASN A 413 -9.67 -8.92 28.94
C ASN A 413 -10.63 -8.18 29.88
N PHE A 414 -10.31 -6.93 30.20
CA PHE A 414 -11.16 -6.04 30.99
C PHE A 414 -12.49 -5.73 30.26
N LEU A 415 -12.46 -5.35 28.98
CA LEU A 415 -13.64 -5.04 28.17
C LEU A 415 -14.54 -6.26 27.90
N LEU A 416 -13.99 -7.48 27.98
CA LEU A 416 -14.73 -8.74 27.84
C LEU A 416 -15.18 -9.33 29.18
N SER A 417 -14.92 -8.64 30.30
CA SER A 417 -15.29 -9.06 31.66
C SER A 417 -16.77 -8.85 31.94
N ASP A 418 -17.35 -9.75 32.74
CA ASP A 418 -18.68 -9.58 33.35
C ASP A 418 -18.64 -8.71 34.62
N SER A 419 -17.44 -8.30 35.08
CA SER A 419 -17.23 -7.68 36.40
C SER A 419 -16.88 -6.19 36.38
N PHE A 420 -16.56 -5.59 35.22
CA PHE A 420 -16.06 -4.21 35.13
C PHE A 420 -16.98 -3.32 34.30
N THR A 421 -17.25 -2.11 34.78
CA THR A 421 -18.16 -1.16 34.14
C THR A 421 -17.44 -0.11 33.31
N VAL A 422 -18.22 0.71 32.59
CA VAL A 422 -17.69 1.85 31.83
C VAL A 422 -16.94 2.85 32.72
N ASN A 423 -17.33 2.97 34.00
CA ASN A 423 -16.65 3.84 34.97
C ASN A 423 -15.20 3.42 35.25
N GLU A 424 -14.91 2.14 35.53
CA GLU A 424 -13.54 1.69 35.81
C GLU A 424 -12.61 1.82 34.59
N LEU A 425 -13.13 1.75 33.35
CA LEU A 425 -12.31 2.07 32.17
C LEU A 425 -11.84 3.52 32.20
N LEU A 426 -12.76 4.42 32.55
CA LEU A 426 -12.49 5.86 32.62
C LEU A 426 -11.51 6.14 33.76
N GLU A 427 -11.59 5.44 34.89
CA GLU A 427 -10.57 5.49 35.95
C GLU A 427 -9.18 5.01 35.48
N HIS A 428 -9.08 3.90 34.73
CA HIS A 428 -7.82 3.44 34.12
C HIS A 428 -7.27 4.40 33.03
N LEU A 429 -8.14 5.22 32.44
CA LEU A 429 -7.77 6.35 31.57
C LEU A 429 -7.48 7.64 32.36
N GLY A 430 -7.64 7.68 33.68
CA GLY A 430 -7.53 8.89 34.48
C GLY A 430 -8.56 9.97 34.10
N MET A 431 -9.81 9.55 33.87
CA MET A 431 -10.99 10.36 33.59
C MET A 431 -12.02 10.13 34.69
N ASN A 432 -12.60 11.20 35.24
CA ASN A 432 -13.51 11.12 36.38
C ASN A 432 -14.94 11.46 35.93
N VAL A 433 -15.88 10.52 36.04
CA VAL A 433 -17.22 10.63 35.42
C VAL A 433 -18.04 11.80 35.98
N CYS A 434 -17.73 12.27 37.19
CA CYS A 434 -18.38 13.43 37.81
C CYS A 434 -18.14 14.77 37.08
N SER A 435 -17.18 14.87 36.14
CA SER A 435 -17.07 16.04 35.26
C SER A 435 -17.75 15.87 33.89
N VAL A 436 -18.17 14.65 33.52
CA VAL A 436 -18.62 14.35 32.15
C VAL A 436 -20.07 14.77 31.91
N SER A 437 -20.97 14.57 32.87
CA SER A 437 -22.36 15.04 32.74
C SER A 437 -22.46 16.57 32.66
N PHE A 438 -21.55 17.29 33.34
CA PHE A 438 -21.49 18.74 33.33
C PHE A 438 -20.91 19.33 32.03
N LEU A 439 -20.20 18.52 31.21
CA LEU A 439 -19.65 18.97 29.94
C LEU A 439 -20.66 18.98 28.79
N ASN A 440 -21.65 18.08 28.80
CA ASN A 440 -22.58 17.92 27.68
C ASN A 440 -23.75 18.94 27.69
N GLU A 441 -24.26 19.35 28.85
CA GLU A 441 -25.33 20.37 28.93
C GLU A 441 -24.81 21.82 28.77
N ILE A 442 -23.52 22.03 29.00
CA ILE A 442 -22.84 23.33 28.89
C ILE A 442 -22.43 23.66 27.43
N LEU A 443 -22.21 22.64 26.59
CA LEU A 443 -21.68 22.81 25.23
C LEU A 443 -22.60 23.58 24.25
N GLU A 444 -23.91 23.65 24.50
CA GLU A 444 -24.85 24.43 23.68
C GLU A 444 -25.13 25.84 24.23
N SER A 445 -24.73 26.15 25.46
CA SER A 445 -25.05 27.42 26.14
C SER A 445 -23.81 28.29 26.46
N GLU A 446 -22.64 27.69 26.65
CA GLU A 446 -21.41 28.41 27.03
C GLU A 446 -20.28 28.27 25.98
N ILE A 447 -20.52 28.76 24.76
CA ILE A 447 -19.42 29.08 23.82
C ILE A 447 -18.71 30.37 24.26
N LYS A 448 -18.11 30.29 25.46
CA LYS A 448 -17.20 31.26 26.09
C LYS A 448 -16.09 30.49 26.77
N ALA A 449 -14.94 30.42 26.09
CA ALA A 449 -13.71 29.93 26.69
C ALA A 449 -13.22 30.90 27.80
N GLU A 450 -12.30 30.55 28.70
CA GLU A 450 -11.35 29.44 28.69
C GLU A 450 -10.83 29.14 30.12
N ASN A 451 -10.11 28.01 30.27
CA ASN A 451 -8.94 27.77 31.15
C ASN A 451 -9.03 26.51 32.05
N THR A 452 -8.02 25.66 31.91
CA THR A 452 -7.43 24.95 33.05
C THR A 452 -5.93 25.24 33.04
N LEU A 453 -5.53 26.23 33.84
CA LEU A 453 -4.13 26.63 33.99
C LEU A 453 -3.41 25.68 34.95
N VAL A 454 -2.22 25.22 34.56
CA VAL A 454 -1.22 24.66 35.48
C VAL A 454 -0.16 25.73 35.76
N VAL A 455 -0.62 26.88 36.25
CA VAL A 455 0.14 27.83 37.06
C VAL A 455 -0.82 28.37 38.13
N THR A 456 -0.40 28.36 39.39
CA THR A 456 -1.21 28.79 40.54
C THR A 456 -1.27 30.31 40.66
N HIS A 457 -2.46 30.86 40.87
CA HIS A 457 -2.75 32.28 41.16
C HIS A 457 -2.20 33.31 40.16
N LEU A 458 -3.04 33.72 39.20
CA LEU A 458 -3.07 35.08 38.61
C LEU A 458 -4.44 35.29 37.95
N ASP A 459 -4.93 36.54 37.96
CA ASP A 459 -6.33 36.85 37.67
C ASP A 459 -6.69 36.86 36.16
N SER A 460 -7.99 36.70 35.88
CA SER A 460 -8.59 36.48 34.55
C SER A 460 -8.12 37.43 33.42
N SER A 461 -7.19 37.00 32.55
CA SER A 461 -6.61 37.90 31.52
C SER A 461 -5.76 37.23 30.38
N SER A 462 -6.30 36.39 29.49
CA SER A 462 -5.49 35.79 28.40
C SER A 462 -6.12 35.66 27.00
N LEU A 463 -7.14 34.81 26.78
CA LEU A 463 -7.66 34.53 25.43
C LEU A 463 -8.30 35.78 24.80
N LYS A 464 -7.89 36.13 23.57
CA LYS A 464 -8.47 37.25 22.81
C LYS A 464 -9.60 36.83 21.86
N TRP A 465 -9.41 35.73 21.13
CA TRP A 465 -10.37 35.18 20.17
C TRP A 465 -9.97 33.76 19.73
N SER A 466 -10.90 33.03 19.12
CA SER A 466 -10.66 31.76 18.44
C SER A 466 -11.48 31.71 17.14
N LYS A 467 -11.14 30.81 16.21
CA LYS A 467 -11.85 30.71 14.91
C LYS A 467 -11.85 29.30 14.35
N ASP A 468 -13.03 28.83 13.96
CA ASP A 468 -13.20 27.57 13.22
C ASP A 468 -13.03 27.79 11.70
N LEU A 469 -12.43 26.80 11.03
CA LEU A 469 -12.22 26.71 9.58
C LEU A 469 -12.66 25.33 9.01
N VAL A 470 -13.50 24.60 9.75
CA VAL A 470 -14.23 23.36 9.38
C VAL A 470 -13.42 22.05 9.42
N GLN A 471 -12.10 22.07 9.20
CA GLN A 471 -11.23 20.89 9.38
C GLN A 471 -9.86 21.27 9.93
N CYS A 472 -9.02 20.26 10.19
CA CYS A 472 -7.65 20.39 10.71
C CYS A 472 -6.82 21.47 10.00
N ILE A 473 -5.92 22.08 10.77
CA ILE A 473 -5.05 23.17 10.37
C ILE A 473 -3.61 22.71 10.58
N ASP A 474 -3.04 22.05 9.57
CA ASP A 474 -1.63 21.62 9.58
C ASP A 474 -0.71 22.70 8.97
N SER A 475 -1.25 23.66 8.21
CA SER A 475 -0.48 24.80 7.71
C SER A 475 -0.08 25.73 8.86
N THR A 476 1.11 26.32 8.81
CA THR A 476 1.56 27.26 9.85
C THR A 476 0.90 28.63 9.64
N PRO A 477 0.35 29.29 10.67
CA PRO A 477 -0.16 30.66 10.55
C PRO A 477 0.97 31.64 10.19
N VAL A 478 0.66 32.59 9.31
CA VAL A 478 1.60 33.63 8.86
C VAL A 478 1.00 35.00 9.13
N VAL A 479 1.78 35.90 9.74
CA VAL A 479 1.33 37.25 10.07
C VAL A 479 1.97 38.26 9.12
N SER A 480 1.14 39.04 8.41
CA SER A 480 1.55 40.25 7.68
C SER A 480 0.60 41.39 8.08
N ARG A 481 1.14 42.58 8.39
CA ARG A 481 0.37 43.84 8.53
C ARG A 481 -0.88 43.75 9.44
N GLY A 482 -0.77 43.02 10.55
CA GLY A 482 -1.90 42.82 11.50
C GLY A 482 -2.95 41.80 11.04
N VAL A 483 -2.64 40.99 10.02
CA VAL A 483 -3.51 39.96 9.46
C VAL A 483 -2.83 38.60 9.57
N VAL A 484 -3.58 37.61 10.04
CA VAL A 484 -3.17 36.20 10.12
C VAL A 484 -3.72 35.47 8.90
N PHE A 485 -2.84 34.91 8.08
CA PHE A 485 -3.17 34.10 6.92
C PHE A 485 -2.97 32.63 7.27
N ILE A 486 -4.00 31.81 7.04
CA ILE A 486 -4.02 30.40 7.48
C ILE A 486 -4.88 29.52 6.56
N GLY A 487 -4.40 28.31 6.28
CA GLY A 487 -5.09 27.30 5.46
C GLY A 487 -5.51 26.06 6.27
N SER A 488 -6.60 25.42 5.87
CA SER A 488 -7.12 24.19 6.50
C SER A 488 -7.31 23.03 5.51
N HIS A 489 -7.54 21.83 6.05
CA HIS A 489 -7.81 20.63 5.27
C HIS A 489 -9.15 20.69 4.52
N ALA A 490 -10.05 21.60 4.93
CA ALA A 490 -11.29 21.88 4.22
C ALA A 490 -11.06 22.67 2.91
N GLY A 491 -9.82 23.01 2.55
CA GLY A 491 -9.51 23.88 1.41
C GLY A 491 -9.81 25.36 1.69
N HIS A 492 -10.17 25.72 2.93
CA HIS A 492 -10.36 27.11 3.32
C HIS A 492 -9.02 27.79 3.57
N LEU A 493 -8.76 28.87 2.83
CA LEU A 493 -7.72 29.86 3.11
C LEU A 493 -8.40 31.11 3.68
N ALA A 494 -7.99 31.54 4.86
CA ALA A 494 -8.57 32.67 5.58
C ALA A 494 -7.53 33.76 5.86
N ALA A 495 -7.96 35.01 5.75
CA ALA A 495 -7.27 36.17 6.31
C ALA A 495 -8.06 36.70 7.50
N LEU A 496 -7.49 36.61 8.70
CA LEU A 496 -8.11 36.99 9.97
C LEU A 496 -7.44 38.23 10.56
N SER A 497 -8.21 39.14 11.15
CA SER A 497 -7.66 40.23 11.96
C SER A 497 -6.97 39.69 13.20
N ILE A 498 -5.70 40.06 13.44
CA ILE A 498 -4.95 39.58 14.62
C ILE A 498 -5.54 40.08 15.95
N GLU A 499 -6.28 41.18 15.93
CA GLU A 499 -6.83 41.83 17.12
C GLU A 499 -8.05 41.10 17.68
N ASN A 500 -8.92 40.58 16.80
CA ASN A 500 -10.27 40.09 17.16
C ASN A 500 -10.75 38.85 16.38
N GLY A 501 -9.92 38.24 15.52
CA GLY A 501 -10.28 37.02 14.78
C GLY A 501 -11.32 37.18 13.68
N ASN A 502 -11.75 38.42 13.40
CA ASN A 502 -12.71 38.68 12.33
C ASN A 502 -12.11 38.33 10.97
N ILE A 503 -12.90 37.65 10.14
CA ILE A 503 -12.55 37.35 8.75
C ILE A 503 -12.49 38.66 7.98
N LYS A 504 -11.32 39.01 7.42
CA LYS A 504 -11.20 40.03 6.36
C LYS A 504 -11.66 39.45 5.03
N TRP A 505 -11.20 38.24 4.72
CA TRP A 505 -11.69 37.43 3.61
C TRP A 505 -11.47 35.93 3.89
N LEU A 506 -12.28 35.10 3.23
CA LEU A 506 -12.25 33.64 3.30
C LEU A 506 -12.51 33.11 1.89
N ILE A 507 -11.63 32.26 1.38
CA ILE A 507 -11.81 31.60 0.08
C ILE A 507 -11.71 30.08 0.24
N LYS A 508 -12.53 29.37 -0.55
CA LYS A 508 -12.49 27.92 -0.71
C LYS A 508 -11.73 27.58 -1.99
N LEU A 509 -10.58 26.93 -1.84
CA LEU A 509 -9.83 26.29 -2.93
C LEU A 509 -10.30 24.82 -3.08
N GLU A 510 -10.01 24.20 -4.23
CA GLU A 510 -10.50 22.84 -4.51
C GLU A 510 -9.79 21.78 -3.65
N GLY A 511 -8.46 21.90 -3.52
CA GLY A 511 -7.63 20.98 -2.74
C GLY A 511 -7.44 21.38 -1.27
N ARG A 512 -7.12 20.38 -0.43
CA ARG A 512 -6.78 20.59 0.98
C ARG A 512 -5.47 21.37 1.12
N ILE A 513 -5.37 22.24 2.13
CA ILE A 513 -4.21 23.13 2.33
C ILE A 513 -3.40 22.68 3.54
N GLU A 514 -2.19 22.18 3.26
CA GLU A 514 -1.13 21.94 4.26
C GLU A 514 0.11 22.83 4.04
N SER A 515 0.25 23.42 2.84
CA SER A 515 1.31 24.38 2.54
C SER A 515 1.17 25.60 3.44
N THR A 516 2.21 25.89 4.22
CA THR A 516 2.35 27.18 4.89
C THR A 516 2.45 28.28 3.84
N VAL A 517 1.52 29.23 3.89
CA VAL A 517 1.42 30.32 2.91
C VAL A 517 2.67 31.21 2.86
N ALA A 518 2.89 31.85 1.73
CA ALA A 518 3.79 33.00 1.62
C ALA A 518 2.96 34.28 1.44
N VAL A 519 3.39 35.38 2.06
CA VAL A 519 2.76 36.70 1.93
C VAL A 519 3.86 37.73 1.77
N GLU A 520 3.92 38.38 0.60
CA GLU A 520 4.88 39.45 0.29
C GLU A 520 4.38 40.25 -0.92
N TYR A 521 4.83 41.50 -1.09
CA TYR A 521 4.50 42.32 -2.27
C TYR A 521 2.99 42.47 -2.59
N GLY A 522 2.11 42.40 -1.57
CA GLY A 522 0.65 42.43 -1.77
C GLY A 522 0.04 41.15 -2.32
N THR A 523 0.81 40.06 -2.39
CA THR A 523 0.41 38.76 -2.94
C THR A 523 0.51 37.67 -1.87
N VAL A 524 -0.52 36.85 -1.73
CA VAL A 524 -0.52 35.60 -0.97
C VAL A 524 -0.29 34.45 -1.93
N VAL A 525 0.58 33.49 -1.60
CA VAL A 525 0.83 32.29 -2.41
C VAL A 525 0.69 31.05 -1.55
N VAL A 526 0.00 30.03 -2.06
CA VAL A 526 -0.24 28.76 -1.36
C VAL A 526 -0.20 27.58 -2.32
N GLY A 527 0.39 26.46 -1.87
CA GLY A 527 0.29 25.17 -2.53
C GLY A 527 -0.86 24.33 -1.98
N THR A 528 -1.53 23.53 -2.82
CA THR A 528 -2.59 22.63 -2.35
C THR A 528 -2.51 21.22 -2.96
N TYR A 529 -3.37 20.33 -2.46
CA TYR A 529 -3.52 18.96 -2.93
C TYR A 529 -4.30 18.79 -4.25
N ASP A 530 -4.87 19.85 -4.83
CA ASP A 530 -5.45 19.84 -6.19
C ASP A 530 -4.40 19.98 -7.32
N TYR A 531 -3.12 19.94 -6.93
CA TYR A 531 -1.93 20.16 -7.75
C TYR A 531 -1.82 21.60 -8.28
N ASN A 532 -2.42 22.60 -7.62
CA ASN A 532 -2.21 24.00 -7.97
C ASN A 532 -1.40 24.76 -6.91
N ILE A 533 -0.67 25.75 -7.44
CA ILE A 533 -0.07 26.86 -6.71
C ILE A 533 -0.95 28.07 -7.00
N TYR A 534 -1.72 28.53 -6.01
CA TYR A 534 -2.56 29.72 -6.16
C TYR A 534 -1.82 30.97 -5.71
N PHE A 535 -1.93 32.03 -6.50
CA PHE A 535 -1.52 33.39 -6.19
C PHE A 535 -2.79 34.20 -5.98
N LEU A 536 -2.91 34.92 -4.88
CA LEU A 536 -4.10 35.66 -4.46
C LEU A 536 -3.74 37.06 -4.00
N ALA A 537 -4.66 38.02 -4.11
CA ALA A 537 -4.45 39.37 -3.60
C ALA A 537 -4.53 39.42 -2.06
N GLU A 538 -3.57 40.06 -1.39
CA GLU A 538 -3.49 40.15 0.08
C GLU A 538 -4.71 40.86 0.70
N ASP A 539 -5.30 41.80 -0.03
CA ASP A 539 -6.41 42.66 0.43
C ASP A 539 -7.79 41.97 0.42
N SER A 540 -8.01 41.06 -0.52
CA SER A 540 -9.34 40.58 -0.92
C SER A 540 -9.46 39.06 -1.05
N GLY A 541 -8.34 38.33 -1.09
CA GLY A 541 -8.33 36.87 -1.26
C GLY A 541 -8.77 36.41 -2.65
N SER A 542 -8.92 37.32 -3.60
CA SER A 542 -9.24 36.99 -5.00
C SER A 542 -8.07 36.23 -5.64
N VAL A 543 -8.33 35.11 -6.32
CA VAL A 543 -7.31 34.38 -7.08
C VAL A 543 -6.86 35.26 -8.24
N LEU A 544 -5.60 35.69 -8.18
CA LEU A 544 -4.93 36.52 -9.18
C LEU A 544 -4.35 35.68 -10.32
N TRP A 545 -3.79 34.51 -9.99
CA TRP A 545 -3.26 33.54 -10.95
C TRP A 545 -3.14 32.16 -10.29
N SER A 546 -3.05 31.09 -11.09
CA SER A 546 -2.74 29.74 -10.60
C SER A 546 -1.84 29.00 -11.58
N TYR A 547 -0.90 28.22 -11.05
CA TYR A 547 -0.04 27.33 -11.82
C TYR A 547 -0.28 25.88 -11.41
N LYS A 548 -0.49 24.98 -12.38
CA LYS A 548 -0.74 23.56 -12.14
C LYS A 548 0.54 22.73 -12.23
N THR A 549 0.89 22.05 -11.15
CA THR A 549 1.95 21.06 -11.02
C THR A 549 1.43 19.65 -11.38
N ASN A 550 2.30 18.65 -11.43
CA ASN A 550 1.91 17.26 -11.74
C ASN A 550 1.59 16.41 -10.49
N ASP A 551 1.73 17.01 -9.30
CA ASP A 551 1.41 16.39 -8.00
C ASP A 551 1.17 17.47 -6.92
N ILE A 552 0.91 17.05 -5.69
CA ILE A 552 0.55 17.90 -4.54
C ILE A 552 1.67 18.87 -4.16
N VAL A 553 1.27 20.09 -3.74
CA VAL A 553 2.22 21.13 -3.33
C VAL A 553 2.14 21.33 -1.82
N LYS A 554 3.00 20.63 -1.07
CA LYS A 554 3.14 20.77 0.39
C LYS A 554 4.16 21.82 0.82
N CYS A 555 5.11 22.18 -0.03
CA CYS A 555 6.18 23.10 0.34
C CYS A 555 5.64 24.52 0.57
N ARG A 556 6.27 25.30 1.47
CA ARG A 556 6.02 26.74 1.58
C ARG A 556 6.58 27.45 0.33
N PRO A 557 5.79 28.27 -0.39
CA PRO A 557 6.32 29.11 -1.47
C PRO A 557 7.36 30.10 -0.95
N LEU A 558 8.36 30.43 -1.77
CA LEU A 558 9.41 31.39 -1.44
C LEU A 558 9.47 32.48 -2.50
N PHE A 559 9.07 33.69 -2.16
CA PHE A 559 9.35 34.86 -3.00
C PHE A 559 10.86 35.10 -3.08
N ILE A 560 11.37 35.33 -4.29
CA ILE A 560 12.77 35.66 -4.56
C ILE A 560 12.92 37.14 -4.93
N THR A 561 11.98 37.65 -5.72
CA THR A 561 11.78 39.08 -5.97
C THR A 561 10.29 39.33 -6.15
N ASP A 562 9.90 40.60 -6.14
CA ASP A 562 8.61 41.00 -6.70
C ASP A 562 8.50 40.48 -8.15
N GLY A 563 7.43 39.76 -8.44
CA GLY A 563 7.22 39.00 -9.69
C GLY A 563 7.74 37.55 -9.74
N LYS A 564 8.59 37.08 -8.82
CA LYS A 564 9.19 35.72 -8.88
C LYS A 564 9.05 34.90 -7.59
N CYS A 565 8.59 33.66 -7.72
CA CYS A 565 8.37 32.73 -6.61
C CYS A 565 8.94 31.33 -6.91
N LEU A 566 9.69 30.74 -5.97
CA LEU A 566 10.11 29.34 -5.98
C LEU A 566 9.12 28.47 -5.21
N VAL A 567 8.77 27.31 -5.78
CA VAL A 567 7.87 26.33 -5.12
C VAL A 567 8.32 24.90 -5.42
N GLY A 568 8.41 24.05 -4.39
CA GLY A 568 8.67 22.61 -4.53
C GLY A 568 7.40 21.77 -4.53
N SER A 569 7.31 20.80 -5.43
CA SER A 569 6.15 19.92 -5.64
C SER A 569 6.50 18.44 -5.39
N HIS A 570 5.49 17.61 -5.13
CA HIS A 570 5.65 16.15 -4.99
C HIS A 570 5.95 15.43 -6.32
N ASP A 571 5.82 16.10 -7.47
CA ASP A 571 6.24 15.60 -8.78
C ASP A 571 7.77 15.56 -8.98
N HIS A 572 8.52 15.86 -7.92
CA HIS A 572 9.99 15.93 -7.85
C HIS A 572 10.62 17.18 -8.50
N PHE A 573 9.83 18.16 -8.95
CA PHE A 573 10.35 19.42 -9.49
C PHE A 573 10.31 20.58 -8.48
N VAL A 574 11.23 21.53 -8.69
CA VAL A 574 11.21 22.86 -8.10
C VAL A 574 10.94 23.86 -9.21
N TYR A 575 9.84 24.59 -9.11
CA TYR A 575 9.38 25.55 -10.10
C TYR A 575 9.81 26.96 -9.71
N LEU A 576 10.44 27.69 -10.64
CA LEU A 576 10.59 29.14 -10.57
C LEU A 576 9.50 29.78 -11.43
N LEU A 577 8.49 30.34 -10.78
CA LEU A 577 7.34 30.95 -11.43
C LEU A 577 7.51 32.47 -11.52
N ASP A 578 7.41 33.01 -12.73
CA ASP A 578 7.19 34.45 -12.94
C ASP A 578 5.68 34.71 -13.02
N TYR A 579 5.15 35.31 -11.95
CA TYR A 579 3.70 35.55 -11.82
C TYR A 579 3.28 36.91 -12.42
N LYS A 580 4.23 37.85 -12.62
CA LYS A 580 3.92 39.19 -13.16
C LYS A 580 3.73 39.20 -14.67
N VAL A 581 4.39 38.31 -15.41
CA VAL A 581 4.16 38.11 -16.86
C VAL A 581 2.69 37.80 -17.18
N PHE A 582 1.94 37.21 -16.25
CA PHE A 582 0.52 36.87 -16.45
C PHE A 582 -0.45 37.98 -16.01
N PHE A 583 -0.14 38.76 -14.97
CA PHE A 583 -0.99 39.88 -14.54
C PHE A 583 -1.19 40.93 -15.65
N LEU A 584 -0.14 41.24 -16.42
CA LEU A 584 -0.23 42.21 -17.53
C LEU A 584 -1.15 41.74 -18.67
N LYS A 585 -1.38 40.42 -18.82
CA LYS A 585 -2.33 39.89 -19.82
C LYS A 585 -3.80 40.04 -19.42
N LEU A 586 -4.12 40.16 -18.13
CA LEU A 586 -5.50 40.32 -17.64
C LEU A 586 -5.97 41.78 -17.61
N HIS A 587 -5.06 42.77 -17.61
CA HIS A 587 -5.41 44.19 -17.70
C HIS A 587 -5.39 44.77 -19.12
N THR A 588 -4.94 44.02 -20.13
CA THR A 588 -4.99 44.44 -21.55
C THR A 588 -6.14 43.76 -22.32
N ILE A 589 -7.06 43.10 -21.62
CA ILE A 589 -8.25 42.45 -22.20
C ILE A 589 -9.48 42.79 -21.33
N ARG A 590 -9.96 44.03 -21.46
CA ARG A 590 -11.26 44.54 -21.01
C ARG A 590 -11.71 45.67 -21.92
#